data_AF-A0A131YS28-F1
#
_entry.id   AF-A0A131YS28-F1
#
_cell.length_a   1.000
_cell.length_b   1.000
_cell.length_c   1.000
_cell.angle_alpha   90.00
_cell.angle_beta   90.00
_cell.angle_gamma   90.00
#
_symmetry.space_group_name_H-M   'P 1'
#
loop_
_entity.id
_entity.type
_entity.pdbx_description
1 polymer ?
#
loop_
_entity_poly.entity_id
_entity_poly.type
_entity_poly.pdbx_seq_one_letter_code
_entity_poly.pdbx_strand_id
1 'polypeptide(L)'
;MASTAWFLLLPTLQSLIALFIITNASRNIGYGRPPSSCNCSYRNGTYPADCGCLWVYAFGDVMENMYHYNDLTRTCVARARELNCNAFNTMQECQQKCNVFTHNLRRRKMRRTRSPSTG
;
A
#
# COMPACT_ATOMS: atom_id res chain seq x y z
N MET A 1 -27.62 -49.61 -12.95
CA MET A 1 -27.36 -48.44 -13.81
C MET A 1 -26.94 -47.31 -12.90
N ALA A 2 -25.64 -47.16 -12.68
CA ALA A 2 -25.08 -46.23 -11.70
C ALA A 2 -24.63 -44.93 -12.39
N SER A 3 -25.00 -43.82 -11.76
CA SER A 3 -24.92 -42.44 -12.23
C SER A 3 -23.46 -41.93 -12.19
N THR A 4 -22.81 -41.83 -13.35
CA THR A 4 -21.41 -41.39 -13.49
C THR A 4 -21.24 -39.87 -13.71
N ALA A 5 -22.32 -39.09 -13.63
CA ALA A 5 -22.29 -37.67 -13.96
C ALA A 5 -21.63 -36.75 -12.90
N TRP A 6 -21.29 -37.26 -11.71
CA TRP A 6 -20.80 -36.44 -10.59
C TRP A 6 -19.29 -36.15 -10.63
N PHE A 7 -18.51 -36.88 -11.43
CA PHE A 7 -17.04 -36.77 -11.44
C PHE A 7 -16.49 -35.61 -12.30
N LEU A 8 -17.33 -34.94 -13.09
CA LEU A 8 -16.88 -33.85 -13.98
C LEU A 8 -17.15 -32.43 -13.44
N LEU A 9 -17.84 -32.29 -12.31
CA LEU A 9 -18.22 -30.97 -11.74
C LEU A 9 -17.27 -30.46 -10.65
N LEU A 10 -16.50 -31.34 -10.01
CA LEU A 10 -15.50 -30.92 -9.01
C LEU A 10 -14.31 -30.13 -9.58
N PRO A 11 -13.70 -30.48 -10.73
CA PRO A 11 -12.50 -29.77 -11.19
C PRO A 11 -12.81 -28.34 -11.68
N THR A 12 -14.00 -28.10 -12.22
CA THR A 12 -14.40 -26.78 -12.73
C THR A 12 -14.61 -25.76 -11.60
N LEU A 13 -15.21 -26.18 -10.49
CA LEU A 13 -15.38 -25.35 -9.31
C LEU A 13 -14.01 -24.97 -8.71
N GLN A 14 -13.08 -25.92 -8.65
CA GLN A 14 -11.74 -25.70 -8.11
C GLN A 14 -10.92 -24.74 -8.98
N SER A 15 -11.04 -24.82 -10.31
CA SER A 15 -10.42 -23.85 -11.23
C SER A 15 -10.99 -22.45 -11.08
N LEU A 16 -12.31 -22.30 -10.90
CA LEU A 16 -12.95 -20.99 -10.71
C LEU A 16 -12.55 -20.34 -9.38
N ILE A 17 -12.46 -21.12 -8.30
CA ILE A 17 -11.97 -20.63 -7.00
C ILE A 17 -10.51 -20.16 -7.11
N ALA A 18 -9.64 -20.93 -7.77
CA ALA A 18 -8.25 -20.54 -7.98
C ALA A 18 -8.11 -19.23 -8.77
N LEU A 19 -8.88 -19.06 -9.85
CA LEU A 19 -8.92 -17.82 -10.63
C LEU A 19 -9.39 -16.62 -9.80
N PHE A 20 -10.39 -16.80 -8.93
CA PHE A 20 -10.88 -15.77 -8.02
C PHE A 20 -9.83 -15.36 -6.97
N ILE A 21 -9.05 -16.31 -6.44
CA ILE A 21 -7.96 -16.02 -5.50
C ILE A 21 -6.84 -15.23 -6.21
N ILE A 22 -6.41 -15.67 -7.40
CA ILE A 22 -5.32 -15.03 -8.16
C ILE A 22 -5.70 -13.59 -8.58
N THR A 23 -6.93 -13.39 -9.05
CA THR A 23 -7.42 -12.07 -9.48
C THR A 23 -7.60 -11.10 -8.30
N ASN A 24 -7.91 -11.57 -7.10
CA ASN A 24 -7.98 -10.71 -5.92
C ASN A 24 -6.61 -10.46 -5.28
N ALA A 25 -5.68 -11.42 -5.31
CA ALA A 25 -4.33 -11.24 -4.81
C ALA A 25 -3.55 -10.16 -5.59
N SER A 26 -3.73 -10.11 -6.90
CA SER A 26 -3.07 -9.13 -7.78
C SER A 26 -3.61 -7.70 -7.64
N ARG A 27 -4.82 -7.50 -7.10
CA ARG A 27 -5.39 -6.16 -6.86
C ARG A 27 -4.80 -5.44 -5.65
N ASN A 28 -4.10 -6.15 -4.76
CA ASN A 28 -3.46 -5.57 -3.57
C ASN A 28 -1.94 -5.39 -3.70
N ILE A 29 -1.36 -5.74 -4.85
CA ILE A 29 -0.01 -5.31 -5.19
C ILE A 29 -0.15 -3.85 -5.63
N GLY A 30 -0.34 -2.98 -4.63
CA GLY A 30 -0.25 -1.53 -4.83
C GLY A 30 1.03 -1.26 -5.59
N TYR A 31 0.96 -0.37 -6.58
CA TYR A 31 2.08 0.11 -7.40
C TYR A 31 3.20 0.64 -6.50
N GLY A 32 3.95 -0.30 -5.92
CA GLY A 32 4.86 -0.09 -4.83
C GLY A 32 6.12 0.48 -5.43
N ARG A 33 6.46 1.69 -5.00
CA ARG A 33 7.77 2.25 -5.26
C ARG A 33 8.85 1.19 -4.98
N PRO A 34 9.85 1.03 -5.87
CA PRO A 34 10.89 0.03 -5.66
C PRO A 34 11.54 0.27 -4.29
N PRO A 35 11.86 -0.79 -3.52
CA PRO A 35 12.36 -0.63 -2.16
C PRO A 35 13.56 0.32 -2.03
N SER A 36 14.45 0.32 -3.03
CA SER A 36 15.60 1.23 -3.10
C SER A 36 15.21 2.71 -3.11
N SER A 37 14.10 3.06 -3.77
CA SER A 37 13.62 4.44 -3.83
C SER A 37 13.02 4.94 -2.51
N CYS A 38 12.70 4.04 -1.57
CA CYS A 38 12.20 4.36 -0.24
C CYS A 38 13.33 4.46 0.81
N ASN A 39 14.59 4.32 0.41
CA ASN A 39 15.72 4.44 1.30
C ASN A 39 16.22 5.88 1.39
N CYS A 40 16.23 6.43 2.60
CA CYS A 40 16.68 7.79 2.92
C CYS A 40 18.16 7.88 3.33
N SER A 41 18.90 6.77 3.30
CA SER A 41 20.36 6.77 3.48
C SER A 41 21.08 7.44 2.31
N TYR A 42 20.52 7.35 1.09
CA TYR A 42 21.13 7.88 -0.13
C TYR A 42 20.50 9.19 -0.64
N ARG A 43 19.42 9.65 0.01
CA ARG A 43 18.69 10.87 -0.38
C ARG A 43 17.86 11.43 0.77
N ASN A 44 17.53 12.72 0.70
CA ASN A 44 16.54 13.29 1.59
C ASN A 44 15.12 12.83 1.24
N GLY A 45 14.29 12.68 2.28
CA GLY A 45 12.87 12.36 2.14
C GLY A 45 12.08 13.52 1.50
N THR A 46 11.28 13.21 0.50
CA THR A 46 10.36 14.12 -0.20
C THR A 46 8.94 13.88 0.30
N TYR A 47 8.51 14.71 1.23
CA TYR A 47 7.17 14.62 1.82
C TYR A 47 6.20 15.55 1.09
N PRO A 48 4.93 15.15 0.88
CA PRO A 48 4.30 13.94 1.44
C PRO A 48 4.45 12.67 0.58
N ALA A 49 5.15 12.73 -0.55
CA ALA A 49 5.21 11.60 -1.49
C ALA A 49 5.80 10.32 -0.88
N ASP A 50 6.78 10.44 -0.01
CA ASP A 50 7.46 9.32 0.66
C ASP A 50 6.64 8.69 1.80
N CYS A 51 5.56 9.32 2.25
CA CYS A 51 4.63 8.71 3.22
C CYS A 51 3.96 7.44 2.68
N GLY A 52 3.92 7.28 1.35
CA GLY A 52 3.39 6.07 0.69
C GLY A 52 4.39 4.93 0.58
N CYS A 53 5.63 5.10 1.04
CA CYS A 53 6.60 4.00 1.10
C CYS A 53 6.16 2.97 2.13
N LEU A 54 6.18 1.68 1.75
CA LEU A 54 5.97 0.61 2.72
C LEU A 54 7.05 0.68 3.78
N TRP A 55 6.66 0.75 5.05
CA TRP A 55 7.58 0.97 6.18
C TRP A 55 8.65 -0.12 6.33
N VAL A 56 8.39 -1.31 5.78
CA VAL A 56 9.34 -2.43 5.71
C VAL A 56 10.35 -2.31 4.57
N TYR A 57 10.12 -1.46 3.57
CA TYR A 57 10.94 -1.32 2.37
C TYR A 57 12.04 -0.28 2.55
N ALA A 58 13.15 -0.70 3.17
CA ALA A 58 14.44 -0.02 3.18
C ALA A 58 15.51 -0.96 3.76
N PHE A 59 16.77 -0.52 3.83
CA PHE A 59 17.80 -1.17 4.65
C PHE A 59 17.72 -0.68 6.11
N GLY A 60 18.58 -1.21 6.99
CA GLY A 60 18.66 -0.81 8.41
C GLY A 60 17.71 -1.57 9.32
N ASP A 61 17.78 -1.33 10.62
CA ASP A 61 17.04 -2.10 11.62
C ASP A 61 15.60 -1.61 11.82
N VAL A 62 14.76 -2.51 12.34
CA VAL A 62 13.39 -2.17 12.75
C VAL A 62 13.45 -1.61 14.17
N MET A 63 13.08 -0.35 14.31
CA MET A 63 13.13 0.41 15.54
C MET A 63 11.72 0.58 16.11
N GLU A 64 11.49 0.10 17.33
CA GLU A 64 10.16 0.17 17.97
C GLU A 64 9.77 1.58 18.42
N ASN A 65 10.76 2.44 18.70
CA ASN A 65 10.58 3.82 19.13
C ASN A 65 10.38 4.82 17.97
N MET A 66 10.48 4.37 16.71
CA MET A 66 10.21 5.18 15.54
C MET A 66 8.77 4.99 15.03
N TYR A 67 8.31 5.91 14.19
CA TYR A 67 6.94 5.92 13.67
C TYR A 67 6.94 5.88 12.15
N HIS A 68 5.90 5.28 11.56
CA HIS A 68 5.66 5.32 10.11
C HIS A 68 4.22 5.71 9.80
N TYR A 69 3.98 6.25 8.61
CA TYR A 69 2.64 6.48 8.11
C TYR A 69 2.08 5.22 7.45
N ASN A 70 0.93 4.75 7.91
CA ASN A 70 0.21 3.65 7.29
C ASN A 70 -0.89 4.24 6.38
N ASP A 71 -0.70 4.14 5.06
CA ASP A 71 -1.65 4.68 4.08
C ASP A 71 -3.02 3.97 4.08
N LEU A 72 -3.07 2.72 4.53
CA LEU A 72 -4.31 1.95 4.64
C LEU A 72 -5.19 2.48 5.77
N THR A 73 -4.61 2.67 6.96
CA THR A 73 -5.33 3.19 8.14
C THR A 73 -5.34 4.72 8.19
N ARG A 74 -4.51 5.37 7.38
CA ARG A 74 -4.29 6.82 7.33
C ARG A 74 -3.84 7.41 8.66
N THR A 75 -3.01 6.65 9.37
CA THR A 75 -2.52 7.01 10.69
C THR A 75 -1.03 6.77 10.78
N CYS A 76 -0.38 7.53 11.66
CA CYS A 76 0.99 7.25 12.07
C CYS A 76 0.97 6.17 13.16
N VAL A 77 1.81 5.15 13.00
CA VAL A 77 1.87 3.96 13.86
C VAL A 77 3.32 3.78 14.33
N ALA A 78 3.49 3.30 15.55
CA ALA A 78 4.81 2.94 16.07
C ALA A 78 5.44 1.80 15.27
N ARG A 79 6.76 1.63 15.44
CA ARG A 79 7.64 0.71 14.73
C ARG A 79 7.92 1.13 13.28
N ALA A 80 9.16 1.45 12.95
CA ALA A 80 9.58 1.76 11.59
C ALA A 80 10.98 1.21 11.30
N ARG A 81 11.37 1.13 10.03
CA ARG A 81 12.75 0.78 9.65
C ARG A 81 13.57 2.05 9.51
N GLU A 82 14.69 2.17 10.21
CA GLU A 82 15.37 3.46 10.44
C GLU A 82 15.79 4.21 9.16
N LEU A 83 16.21 3.50 8.10
CA LEU A 83 16.63 4.13 6.84
C LEU A 83 15.48 4.30 5.86
N ASN A 84 14.24 4.01 6.26
CA ASN A 84 13.07 4.22 5.42
C ASN A 84 12.69 5.70 5.40
N CYS A 85 12.40 6.24 4.23
CA CYS A 85 11.86 7.60 4.10
C CYS A 85 10.46 7.76 4.70
N ASN A 86 9.78 6.67 5.07
CA ASN A 86 8.56 6.68 5.87
C ASN A 86 8.85 6.39 7.35
N ALA A 87 10.07 6.60 7.84
CA ALA A 87 10.42 6.51 9.25
C ALA A 87 10.63 7.90 9.86
N PHE A 88 10.02 8.12 11.01
CA PHE A 88 10.01 9.39 11.74
C PHE A 88 10.42 9.16 13.19
N ASN A 89 11.14 10.12 13.76
CA ASN A 89 11.60 10.02 15.15
C ASN A 89 10.47 10.27 16.14
N THR A 90 9.43 11.01 15.74
CA THR A 90 8.29 11.32 16.60
C THR A 90 6.97 11.15 15.86
N MET A 91 5.92 10.83 16.63
CA MET A 91 4.54 10.77 16.14
C MET A 91 4.12 12.11 15.51
N GLN A 92 4.47 13.22 16.16
CA GLN A 92 4.12 14.57 15.70
C GLN A 92 4.72 14.89 14.34
N GLU A 93 6.00 14.55 14.13
CA GLU A 93 6.68 14.75 12.84
C GLU A 93 5.99 13.96 11.72
N CYS A 94 5.66 12.69 11.97
CA CYS A 94 4.93 11.85 11.03
C CYS A 94 3.59 12.49 10.64
N GLN A 95 2.81 12.94 11.63
CA GLN A 95 1.50 13.54 11.40
C GLN A 95 1.63 14.85 10.60
N GLN A 96 2.58 15.71 10.95
CA GLN A 96 2.80 16.98 10.25
C GLN A 96 3.16 16.78 8.78
N LYS A 97 4.02 15.80 8.48
CA LYS A 97 4.47 15.52 7.11
C LYS A 97 3.45 14.74 6.28
N CYS A 98 2.72 13.81 6.90
CA CYS A 98 1.91 12.82 6.17
C CYS A 98 0.40 13.00 6.30
N ASN A 99 -0.14 13.53 7.40
CA ASN A 99 -1.60 13.70 7.52
C ASN A 99 -2.15 14.77 6.57
N VAL A 100 -1.32 15.74 6.15
CA VAL A 100 -1.68 16.75 5.14
C VAL A 100 -1.95 16.11 3.76
N PHE A 101 -1.35 14.94 3.48
CA PHE A 101 -1.54 14.21 2.23
C PHE A 101 -2.98 13.71 2.03
N THR A 102 -3.62 13.27 3.12
CA THR A 102 -4.99 12.77 3.14
C THR A 102 -6.01 13.79 2.63
N HIS A 103 -5.76 15.09 2.88
CA HIS A 103 -6.63 16.16 2.41
C HIS A 103 -6.43 16.48 0.92
N ASN A 104 -5.20 16.42 0.42
CA ASN A 104 -4.87 16.81 -0.95
C ASN A 104 -5.14 15.71 -2.00
N LEU A 105 -4.94 14.43 -1.65
CA LEU A 105 -5.32 13.31 -2.53
C LEU A 105 -6.84 13.21 -2.73
N ARG A 106 -7.63 13.47 -1.67
CA ARG A 106 -9.10 13.57 -1.76
C ARG A 106 -9.52 14.63 -2.79
N ARG A 107 -8.90 15.82 -2.78
CA ARG A 107 -9.21 16.89 -3.74
C ARG A 107 -8.89 16.52 -5.19
N ARG A 108 -7.75 15.86 -5.45
CA ARG A 108 -7.36 15.45 -6.81
C ARG A 108 -8.21 14.29 -7.36
N LYS A 109 -8.53 13.30 -6.52
CA LYS A 109 -9.40 12.18 -6.91
C LYS A 109 -10.83 12.65 -7.23
N MET A 110 -11.37 13.59 -6.43
CA MET A 110 -12.68 14.19 -6.70
C MET A 110 -12.71 15.05 -7.97
N ARG A 111 -11.63 15.78 -8.30
CA ARG A 111 -11.56 16.54 -9.57
C ARG A 111 -11.57 15.63 -10.80
N ARG A 112 -10.86 14.48 -10.77
CA ARG A 112 -10.86 13.54 -11.89
C ARG A 112 -12.21 12.86 -12.14
N THR A 113 -13.00 12.61 -11.10
CA THR A 113 -14.35 12.04 -11.24
C THR A 113 -15.41 13.07 -11.64
N ARG A 114 -15.07 14.36 -11.69
CA ARG A 114 -16.00 15.45 -12.06
C ARG A 114 -15.73 16.10 -13.41
N SER A 115 -14.71 15.67 -14.17
CA SER A 115 -14.64 16.08 -15.58
C SER A 115 -15.64 15.23 -16.37
N PRO A 116 -16.73 15.82 -16.91
CA PRO A 116 -17.48 15.16 -17.95
C PRO A 116 -16.54 15.04 -19.15
N SER A 117 -16.50 13.88 -19.77
CA SER A 117 -16.01 13.74 -21.14
C SER A 117 -16.83 14.67 -22.02
N THR A 118 -16.30 15.86 -22.32
CA THR A 118 -16.77 16.64 -23.46
C THR A 118 -16.37 15.87 -24.70
N GLY A 119 -17.39 15.46 -25.46
CA GLY A 119 -17.27 14.69 -26.69
C GLY A 119 -16.64 15.45 -27.85
#